data_AF-A0A7C6T8E0-F1
#
_entry.id   AF-A0A7C6T8E0-F1
#
_cell.length_a   1.000
_cell.length_b   1.000
_cell.length_c   1.000
_cell.angle_alpha   90.00
_cell.angle_beta   90.00
_cell.angle_gamma   90.00
#
_symmetry.space_group_name_H-M   'P 1'
#
loop_
_entity.id
_entity.type
_entity.pdbx_description
1 polymer ?
#
loop_
_entity_poly.entity_id
_entity_poly.type
_entity_poly.pdbx_seq_one_letter_code
_entity_poly.pdbx_strand_id
1 'polypeptide(L)'
;MRIYLMTDMEGVAGILDWENWCRPGAAYYDLGKELLTGEVNAAVDGFFAGGATEVVVADGHGSGGINPLLLDRRAQLMRGWPAGYPLGIEESKYDAIAWVGQHAKAGTEKAHLAHTQSFSYLDLSINGISIGEFGQMVFCAAQYGVPAIFGAGDLAFTKEAAELVPGIETVAVKRGLRSGAGEDLTAEAYGRYNTAAIHLAPEKAREEIRAGAFRAVQRFREAPFGLRTLKPPFERVAIFRGQDGAPKTISRETHPTDLCALMNMPFNPQPVN
;
A
#
# COMPACT_ATOMS: atom_id res chain seq x y z
N MET A 1 14.66 -17.14 3.00
CA MET A 1 13.54 -16.41 2.39
C MET A 1 13.73 -14.94 2.71
N ARG A 2 13.95 -14.11 1.70
CA ARG A 2 14.15 -12.67 1.80
C ARG A 2 12.87 -11.93 1.43
N ILE A 3 12.40 -11.06 2.33
CA ILE A 3 11.13 -10.35 2.19
C ILE A 3 11.39 -8.87 1.95
N TYR A 4 10.72 -8.31 0.95
CA TYR A 4 10.56 -6.88 0.79
C TYR A 4 9.27 -6.45 1.52
N LEU A 5 9.37 -5.64 2.56
CA LEU A 5 8.23 -5.15 3.33
C LEU A 5 8.00 -3.68 3.00
N MET A 6 6.98 -3.40 2.18
CA MET A 6 6.51 -2.04 1.93
C MET A 6 5.72 -1.54 3.13
N THR A 7 5.94 -0.29 3.53
CA THR A 7 5.21 0.32 4.64
C THR A 7 4.44 1.53 4.18
N ASP A 8 3.30 1.73 4.81
CA ASP A 8 2.52 2.96 4.70
C ASP A 8 1.91 3.33 6.06
N MET A 9 1.32 4.51 6.24
CA MET A 9 0.89 4.98 7.58
C MET A 9 -0.63 4.96 7.77
N GLU A 10 -1.38 5.23 6.73
CA GLU A 10 -2.82 5.53 6.75
C GLU A 10 -3.65 4.33 7.16
N GLY A 11 -3.14 3.11 6.99
CA GLY A 11 -3.77 1.84 7.37
C GLY A 11 -3.49 1.39 8.80
N VAL A 12 -2.57 2.03 9.51
CA VAL A 12 -2.13 1.64 10.87
C VAL A 12 -3.22 1.85 11.92
N ALA A 13 -3.33 0.97 12.92
CA ALA A 13 -4.24 1.14 14.05
C ALA A 13 -3.84 2.36 14.90
N GLY A 14 -4.82 3.22 15.22
CA GLY A 14 -4.60 4.46 15.98
C GLY A 14 -4.40 5.71 15.11
N ILE A 15 -4.07 5.58 13.82
CA ILE A 15 -3.98 6.73 12.90
C ILE A 15 -5.37 7.24 12.52
N LEU A 16 -5.63 8.53 12.79
CA LEU A 16 -6.93 9.17 12.60
C LEU A 16 -7.09 9.90 11.27
N ASP A 17 -6.14 10.77 10.93
CA ASP A 17 -6.30 11.65 9.76
C ASP A 17 -4.96 12.09 9.16
N TRP A 18 -4.99 12.47 7.89
CA TRP A 18 -3.79 12.90 7.18
C TRP A 18 -3.16 14.18 7.76
N GLU A 19 -3.99 15.15 8.15
CA GLU A 19 -3.55 16.50 8.51
C GLU A 19 -2.75 16.54 9.81
N ASN A 20 -3.14 15.72 10.79
CA ASN A 20 -2.58 15.68 12.13
C ASN A 20 -1.65 14.48 12.36
N TRP A 21 -1.72 13.42 11.55
CA TRP A 21 -1.00 12.17 11.78
C TRP A 21 -0.08 11.70 10.67
N CYS A 22 -0.36 12.00 9.39
CA CYS A 22 0.37 11.38 8.27
C CYS A 22 1.30 12.35 7.52
N ARG A 23 1.72 13.46 8.12
CA ARG A 23 2.62 14.40 7.43
C ARG A 23 3.64 15.06 8.34
N PRO A 24 4.84 15.41 7.82
CA PRO A 24 5.83 16.17 8.57
C PRO A 24 5.27 17.46 9.18
N GLY A 25 5.67 17.75 10.42
CA GLY A 25 5.23 18.92 11.17
C GLY A 25 3.81 18.82 11.75
N ALA A 26 3.10 17.71 11.52
CA ALA A 26 1.81 17.47 12.16
C ALA A 26 1.97 17.08 13.63
N ALA A 27 0.98 17.41 14.45
CA ALA A 27 1.04 17.31 15.92
C ALA A 27 1.33 15.87 16.42
N TYR A 28 0.87 14.85 15.70
CA TYR A 28 0.99 13.45 16.09
C TYR A 28 1.83 12.62 15.13
N TYR A 29 2.57 13.25 14.22
CA TYR A 29 3.34 12.52 13.20
C TYR A 29 4.33 11.54 13.84
N ASP A 30 5.13 11.99 14.81
CA ASP A 30 6.11 11.11 15.47
C ASP A 30 5.45 9.95 16.21
N LEU A 31 4.31 10.18 16.87
CA LEU A 31 3.51 9.10 17.47
C LEU A 31 3.00 8.13 16.40
N GLY A 32 2.56 8.64 15.24
CA GLY A 32 2.16 7.82 14.10
C GLY A 32 3.30 6.93 13.58
N LYS A 33 4.53 7.47 13.55
CA LYS A 33 5.73 6.70 13.21
C LYS A 33 6.04 5.59 14.21
N GLU A 34 5.84 5.85 15.51
CA GLU A 34 5.99 4.82 16.55
C GLU A 34 4.94 3.72 16.43
N LEU A 35 3.68 4.07 16.13
CA LEU A 35 2.61 3.11 15.88
C LEU A 35 2.92 2.23 14.67
N LEU A 36 3.28 2.84 13.53
CA LEU A 36 3.68 2.12 12.31
C LEU A 36 4.87 1.20 12.57
N THR A 37 5.92 1.70 13.21
CA THR A 37 7.12 0.90 13.50
C THR A 37 6.80 -0.28 14.39
N GLY A 38 5.87 -0.12 15.34
CA GLY A 38 5.39 -1.23 16.18
C GLY A 38 4.66 -2.32 15.39
N GLU A 39 3.80 -1.96 14.43
CA GLU A 39 3.13 -2.91 13.53
C GLU A 39 4.15 -3.60 12.59
N VAL A 40 5.11 -2.85 12.05
CA VAL A 40 6.19 -3.37 11.21
C VAL A 40 7.04 -4.38 11.98
N ASN A 41 7.43 -4.08 13.23
CA ASN A 41 8.18 -4.99 14.07
C ASN A 41 7.41 -6.29 14.36
N ALA A 42 6.10 -6.21 14.53
CA ALA A 42 5.27 -7.40 14.71
C ALA A 42 5.26 -8.28 13.46
N ALA A 43 5.19 -7.67 12.26
CA ALA A 43 5.27 -8.40 11.00
C ALA A 43 6.66 -9.02 10.81
N VAL A 44 7.73 -8.27 11.07
CA VAL A 44 9.12 -8.74 11.05
C VAL A 44 9.29 -9.95 11.96
N ASP A 45 8.80 -9.89 13.21
CA ASP A 45 8.88 -11.02 14.13
C ASP A 45 8.12 -12.25 13.64
N GLY A 46 6.92 -12.05 13.10
CA GLY A 46 6.12 -13.12 12.49
C GLY A 46 6.84 -13.75 11.29
N PHE A 47 7.43 -12.95 10.41
CA PHE A 47 8.19 -13.43 9.26
C PHE A 47 9.39 -14.28 9.68
N PHE A 48 10.21 -13.80 10.62
CA PHE A 48 11.36 -14.55 11.13
C PHE A 48 10.93 -15.84 11.83
N ALA A 49 9.88 -15.80 12.65
CA ALA A 49 9.32 -17.00 13.27
C ALA A 49 8.82 -18.02 12.22
N GLY A 50 8.31 -17.54 11.08
CA GLY A 50 7.90 -18.37 9.95
C GLY A 50 9.08 -18.93 9.13
N GLY A 51 10.30 -18.48 9.38
CA GLY A 51 11.50 -18.94 8.67
C GLY A 51 11.98 -18.01 7.54
N ALA A 52 11.59 -16.73 7.56
CA ALA A 52 12.32 -15.69 6.84
C ALA A 52 13.74 -15.54 7.42
N THR A 53 14.68 -15.17 6.56
CA THR A 53 16.09 -15.00 6.93
C THR A 53 16.55 -13.55 6.82
N GLU A 54 15.86 -12.76 5.99
CA GLU A 54 16.13 -11.34 5.79
C GLU A 54 14.82 -10.61 5.54
N VAL A 55 14.68 -9.41 6.12
CA VAL A 55 13.56 -8.51 5.85
C VAL A 55 14.14 -7.12 5.57
N VAL A 56 13.84 -6.59 4.39
CA VAL A 56 14.11 -5.19 4.03
C VAL A 56 12.82 -4.42 4.18
N VAL A 57 12.80 -3.46 5.08
CA VAL A 57 11.69 -2.53 5.29
C VAL A 57 11.90 -1.34 4.36
N ALA A 58 11.03 -1.22 3.36
CA ALA A 58 10.96 -0.09 2.46
C ALA A 58 10.03 0.96 3.06
N ASP A 59 10.60 2.07 3.52
CA ASP A 59 9.86 3.17 4.15
C ASP A 59 9.05 3.94 3.10
N GLY A 60 7.86 3.42 2.80
CA GLY A 60 7.06 3.79 1.63
C GLY A 60 6.01 4.86 1.87
N HIS A 61 5.90 5.40 3.08
CA HIS A 61 4.96 6.49 3.35
C HIS A 61 5.61 7.82 2.96
N GLY A 62 5.23 8.45 1.85
CA GLY A 62 5.60 9.83 1.47
C GLY A 62 6.99 10.31 1.91
N SER A 63 7.04 11.01 3.06
CA SER A 63 8.27 11.60 3.66
C SER A 63 9.05 10.70 4.64
N GLY A 64 8.60 9.46 4.84
CA GLY A 64 9.14 8.43 5.71
C GLY A 64 8.38 8.26 7.03
N GLY A 65 7.74 7.11 7.21
CA GLY A 65 6.94 6.73 8.38
C GLY A 65 7.68 5.91 9.43
N ILE A 66 8.90 5.42 9.18
CA ILE A 66 9.60 4.55 10.15
C ILE A 66 10.41 5.37 11.15
N ASN A 67 10.31 4.98 12.43
CA ASN A 67 11.21 5.42 13.48
C ASN A 67 12.42 4.45 13.56
N PRO A 68 13.61 4.86 13.09
CA PRO A 68 14.76 3.96 13.02
C PRO A 68 15.29 3.53 14.39
N LEU A 69 14.99 4.27 15.47
CA LEU A 69 15.42 3.91 16.83
C LEU A 69 14.62 2.75 17.41
N LEU A 70 13.40 2.52 16.89
CA LEU A 70 12.50 1.48 17.37
C LEU A 70 12.46 0.25 16.48
N LEU A 71 13.00 0.34 15.25
CA LEU A 71 12.95 -0.75 14.29
C LEU A 71 13.68 -2.00 14.81
N ASP A 72 13.08 -3.18 14.59
CA ASP A 72 13.69 -4.46 14.94
C ASP A 72 15.08 -4.58 14.33
N ARG A 73 16.09 -4.84 15.18
CA ARG A 73 17.51 -4.91 14.80
C ARG A 73 17.84 -5.95 13.71
N ARG A 74 16.93 -6.90 13.45
CA ARG A 74 17.09 -7.92 12.40
C ARG A 74 16.67 -7.40 11.02
N ALA A 75 15.90 -6.32 10.97
CA ALA A 75 15.46 -5.70 9.74
C ALA A 75 16.53 -4.75 9.17
N GLN A 76 16.57 -4.66 7.85
CA GLN A 76 17.30 -3.62 7.13
C GLN A 76 16.31 -2.53 6.73
N LEU A 77 16.70 -1.26 6.84
CA LEU A 77 15.82 -0.14 6.51
C LEU A 77 16.28 0.55 5.22
N MET A 78 15.42 0.53 4.21
CA MET A 78 15.56 1.35 3.00
C MET A 78 14.77 2.65 3.22
N ARG A 79 15.49 3.78 3.24
CA ARG A 79 14.89 5.12 3.42
C ARG A 79 15.10 5.97 2.18
N GLY A 80 14.06 6.72 1.83
CA GLY A 80 14.01 7.49 0.60
C GLY A 80 13.67 6.60 -0.59
N TRP A 81 13.13 7.22 -1.62
CA TRP A 81 12.73 6.53 -2.83
C TRP A 81 13.91 6.44 -3.81
N PRO A 82 14.15 5.27 -4.44
CA PRO A 82 14.96 5.20 -5.64
C PRO A 82 14.26 5.92 -6.81
N ALA A 83 14.84 5.87 -8.01
CA ALA A 83 14.44 6.71 -9.15
C ALA A 83 13.01 6.48 -9.70
N GLY A 84 12.27 5.48 -9.21
CA GLY A 84 10.90 5.17 -9.62
C GLY A 84 10.54 3.70 -9.38
N TYR A 85 9.43 3.25 -9.97
CA TYR A 85 9.04 1.83 -9.95
C TYR A 85 10.15 0.95 -10.57
N PRO A 86 10.47 -0.23 -10.00
CA PRO A 86 9.71 -0.96 -8.98
C PRO A 86 10.14 -0.65 -7.54
N LEU A 87 10.65 0.55 -7.26
CA LEU A 87 10.95 1.05 -5.92
C LEU A 87 12.06 0.26 -5.21
N GLY A 88 13.08 -0.21 -5.93
CA GLY A 88 14.26 -0.87 -5.33
C GLY A 88 14.13 -2.39 -5.19
N ILE A 89 13.05 -2.99 -5.68
CA ILE A 89 12.90 -4.45 -5.76
C ILE A 89 13.95 -5.05 -6.70
N GLU A 90 14.35 -4.33 -7.74
CA GLU A 90 15.33 -4.74 -8.75
C GLU A 90 16.76 -4.84 -8.22
N GLU A 91 17.07 -4.17 -7.11
CA GLU A 91 18.41 -4.10 -6.51
C GLU A 91 18.83 -5.42 -5.85
N SER A 92 17.90 -6.36 -5.64
CA SER A 92 18.22 -7.65 -5.06
C SER A 92 17.22 -8.75 -5.39
N LYS A 93 17.59 -9.99 -5.07
CA LYS A 93 16.69 -11.12 -5.22
C LYS A 93 15.80 -11.26 -3.97
N TYR A 94 14.55 -10.84 -4.08
CA TYR A 94 13.52 -11.07 -3.08
C TYR A 94 12.72 -12.33 -3.41
N ASP A 95 12.33 -13.07 -2.38
CA ASP A 95 11.48 -14.26 -2.53
C ASP A 95 9.99 -13.90 -2.44
N ALA A 96 9.65 -12.80 -1.77
CA ALA A 96 8.29 -12.31 -1.61
C ALA A 96 8.23 -10.82 -1.25
N ILE A 97 7.07 -10.21 -1.47
CA ILE A 97 6.72 -8.86 -1.03
C ILE A 97 5.52 -8.90 -0.06
N ALA A 98 5.55 -7.98 0.90
CA ALA A 98 4.53 -7.81 1.94
C ALA A 98 4.25 -6.32 2.21
N TRP A 99 3.12 -6.02 2.88
CA TRP A 99 2.69 -4.67 3.24
C TRP A 99 2.27 -4.57 4.71
N VAL A 100 2.60 -3.45 5.35
CA VAL A 100 2.07 -3.05 6.67
C VAL A 100 1.64 -1.58 6.64
N GLY A 101 0.49 -1.29 7.22
CA GLY A 101 -0.08 0.04 7.31
C GLY A 101 -0.73 0.54 6.01
N GLN A 102 -1.05 -0.38 5.09
CA GLN A 102 -1.62 -0.06 3.79
C GLN A 102 -3.10 0.35 3.88
N HIS A 103 -3.49 1.36 3.11
CA HIS A 103 -4.90 1.74 2.91
C HIS A 103 -5.45 1.24 1.56
N ALA A 104 -6.78 1.30 1.42
CA ALA A 104 -7.45 0.94 0.18
C ALA A 104 -7.33 2.06 -0.86
N LYS A 105 -7.51 1.71 -2.13
CA LYS A 105 -7.51 2.63 -3.27
C LYS A 105 -8.61 3.70 -3.18
N ALA A 106 -8.43 4.78 -3.94
CA ALA A 106 -9.44 5.83 -4.10
C ALA A 106 -10.81 5.26 -4.51
N GLY A 107 -11.88 5.89 -4.05
CA GLY A 107 -13.26 5.49 -4.33
C GLY A 107 -13.76 4.28 -3.53
N THR A 108 -12.91 3.62 -2.73
CA THR A 108 -13.33 2.43 -1.97
C THR A 108 -14.29 2.79 -0.84
N GLU A 109 -15.46 2.17 -0.81
CA GLU A 109 -16.44 2.35 0.25
C GLU A 109 -15.98 1.75 1.58
N LYS A 110 -16.34 2.39 2.69
CA LYS A 110 -15.98 1.96 4.06
C LYS A 110 -14.47 1.84 4.26
N ALA A 111 -13.69 2.55 3.45
CA ALA A 111 -12.26 2.65 3.61
C ALA A 111 -11.88 3.86 4.48
N HIS A 112 -10.86 3.71 5.32
CA HIS A 112 -10.25 4.79 6.07
C HIS A 112 -9.11 5.42 5.27
N LEU A 113 -9.13 6.75 5.11
CA LEU A 113 -8.13 7.52 4.35
C LEU A 113 -7.88 6.98 2.93
N ALA A 114 -8.89 6.39 2.29
CA ALA A 114 -8.78 5.85 0.94
C ALA A 114 -8.30 6.92 -0.06
N HIS A 115 -7.26 6.59 -0.83
CA HIS A 115 -6.74 7.38 -1.93
C HIS A 115 -5.82 6.50 -2.80
N THR A 116 -5.31 7.07 -3.90
CA THR A 116 -4.30 6.42 -4.75
C THR A 116 -3.25 7.47 -5.10
N GLN A 117 -2.05 7.38 -4.55
CA GLN A 117 -0.93 8.33 -4.58
C GLN A 117 -1.24 9.70 -3.95
N SER A 118 -2.40 10.28 -4.27
CA SER A 118 -2.92 11.48 -3.65
C SER A 118 -4.45 11.46 -3.64
N PHE A 119 -5.06 12.37 -2.88
CA PHE A 119 -6.52 12.53 -2.86
C PHE A 119 -7.12 13.04 -4.18
N SER A 120 -6.29 13.38 -5.18
CA SER A 120 -6.74 13.86 -6.49
C SER A 120 -7.23 12.76 -7.42
N TYR A 121 -6.89 11.50 -7.18
CA TYR A 121 -7.32 10.38 -8.01
C TYR A 121 -8.79 10.03 -7.74
N LEU A 122 -9.53 9.76 -8.81
CA LEU A 122 -10.81 9.05 -8.78
C LEU A 122 -10.59 7.55 -8.97
N ASP A 123 -9.77 7.20 -9.96
CA ASP A 123 -9.40 5.81 -10.25
C ASP A 123 -8.04 5.77 -10.93
N LEU A 124 -7.33 4.65 -10.74
CA LEU A 124 -6.18 4.26 -11.52
C LEU A 124 -6.39 2.80 -11.92
N SER A 125 -6.18 2.46 -13.19
CA SER A 125 -6.27 1.08 -13.66
C SER A 125 -5.09 0.70 -14.55
N ILE A 126 -4.76 -0.60 -14.53
CA ILE A 126 -3.84 -1.21 -15.49
C ILE A 126 -4.57 -2.34 -16.20
N ASN A 127 -4.60 -2.30 -17.53
CA ASN A 127 -5.34 -3.24 -18.38
C ASN A 127 -6.81 -3.42 -17.93
N GLY A 128 -7.46 -2.31 -17.56
CA GLY A 128 -8.86 -2.29 -17.08
C GLY A 128 -9.08 -2.79 -15.66
N ILE A 129 -8.03 -3.19 -14.93
CA ILE A 129 -8.13 -3.58 -13.51
C ILE A 129 -7.88 -2.33 -12.66
N SER A 130 -8.91 -1.85 -11.98
CA SER A 130 -8.82 -0.73 -11.01
C SER A 130 -7.95 -1.12 -9.81
N ILE A 131 -6.96 -0.29 -9.48
CA ILE A 131 -5.92 -0.54 -8.47
C ILE A 131 -5.60 0.70 -7.63
N GLY A 132 -5.15 0.44 -6.40
CA GLY A 132 -4.44 1.41 -5.57
C GLY A 132 -2.93 1.30 -5.67
N GLU A 133 -2.23 1.85 -4.68
CA GLU A 133 -0.77 1.74 -4.51
C GLU A 133 -0.31 0.29 -4.31
N PHE A 134 -1.08 -0.48 -3.55
CA PHE A 134 -0.90 -1.92 -3.42
C PHE A 134 -0.83 -2.61 -4.80
N GLY A 135 -1.83 -2.38 -5.66
CA GLY A 135 -1.88 -3.04 -6.96
C GLY A 135 -0.77 -2.59 -7.92
N GLN A 136 -0.36 -1.32 -7.87
CA GLN A 136 0.79 -0.83 -8.64
C GLN A 136 2.06 -1.63 -8.28
N MET A 137 2.32 -1.80 -6.98
CA MET A 137 3.48 -2.54 -6.51
C MET A 137 3.38 -4.05 -6.73
N VAL A 138 2.21 -4.66 -6.58
CA VAL A 138 1.99 -6.08 -6.89
C VAL A 138 2.40 -6.38 -8.34
N PHE A 139 1.94 -5.56 -9.29
CA PHE A 139 2.23 -5.80 -10.70
C PHE A 139 3.69 -5.50 -11.06
N CYS A 140 4.29 -4.45 -10.49
CA CYS A 140 5.72 -4.17 -10.67
C CYS A 140 6.58 -5.30 -10.11
N ALA A 141 6.31 -5.75 -8.87
CA ALA A 141 7.03 -6.86 -8.24
C ALA A 141 6.92 -8.17 -9.03
N ALA A 142 5.75 -8.43 -9.63
CA ALA A 142 5.52 -9.63 -10.43
C ALA A 142 6.39 -9.71 -11.69
N GLN A 143 6.82 -8.58 -12.29
CA GLN A 143 7.79 -8.60 -13.40
C GLN A 143 9.16 -9.13 -13.00
N TYR A 144 9.52 -9.01 -11.72
CA TYR A 144 10.75 -9.54 -11.14
C TYR A 144 10.54 -10.92 -10.50
N GLY A 145 9.38 -11.54 -10.71
CA GLY A 145 9.04 -12.84 -10.13
C GLY A 145 8.84 -12.81 -8.62
N VAL A 146 8.55 -11.64 -8.03
CA VAL A 146 8.37 -11.46 -6.59
C VAL A 146 6.88 -11.48 -6.24
N PRO A 147 6.37 -12.56 -5.62
CA PRO A 147 4.96 -12.70 -5.27
C PRO A 147 4.54 -11.93 -4.02
N ALA A 148 3.29 -11.48 -3.98
CA ALA A 148 2.67 -10.81 -2.85
C ALA A 148 2.06 -11.82 -1.86
N ILE A 149 2.59 -11.89 -0.64
CA ILE A 149 2.21 -12.96 0.32
C ILE A 149 1.42 -12.46 1.53
N PHE A 150 1.56 -11.20 1.91
CA PHE A 150 1.00 -10.65 3.14
C PHE A 150 0.65 -9.17 3.03
N GLY A 151 -0.49 -8.74 3.59
CA GLY A 151 -0.83 -7.33 3.73
C GLY A 151 -1.61 -7.02 5.02
N ALA A 152 -1.18 -6.00 5.76
CA ALA A 152 -1.90 -5.50 6.93
C ALA A 152 -2.30 -4.03 6.78
N GLY A 153 -3.52 -3.69 7.25
CA GLY A 153 -4.03 -2.34 7.18
C GLY A 153 -5.53 -2.24 7.44
N ASP A 154 -6.24 -1.41 6.66
CA ASP A 154 -7.69 -1.26 6.76
C ASP A 154 -8.45 -2.50 6.20
N LEU A 155 -9.64 -2.79 6.74
CA LEU A 155 -10.50 -3.87 6.28
C LEU A 155 -10.91 -3.73 4.81
N ALA A 156 -11.06 -2.51 4.31
CA ALA A 156 -11.31 -2.29 2.90
C ALA A 156 -10.09 -2.69 2.04
N PHE A 157 -8.88 -2.38 2.51
CA PHE A 157 -7.64 -2.81 1.87
C PHE A 157 -7.51 -4.33 1.86
N THR A 158 -7.81 -5.02 2.96
CA THR A 158 -7.69 -6.49 2.99
C THR A 158 -8.60 -7.17 1.95
N LYS A 159 -9.76 -6.58 1.67
CA LYS A 159 -10.68 -7.05 0.63
C LYS A 159 -10.12 -6.78 -0.77
N GLU A 160 -9.64 -5.56 -1.02
CA GLU A 160 -8.95 -5.21 -2.27
C GLU A 160 -7.78 -6.16 -2.55
N ALA A 161 -6.95 -6.42 -1.53
CA ALA A 161 -5.81 -7.31 -1.63
C ALA A 161 -6.21 -8.74 -1.97
N ALA A 162 -7.22 -9.29 -1.29
CA ALA A 162 -7.71 -10.65 -1.54
C ALA A 162 -8.35 -10.82 -2.93
N GLU A 163 -9.00 -9.77 -3.45
CA GLU A 163 -9.56 -9.76 -4.80
C GLU A 163 -8.46 -9.70 -5.87
N LEU A 164 -7.46 -8.84 -5.67
CA LEU A 164 -6.37 -8.67 -6.64
C LEU A 164 -5.39 -9.85 -6.64
N VAL A 165 -5.09 -10.40 -5.46
CA VAL A 165 -4.13 -11.49 -5.27
C VAL A 165 -4.82 -12.64 -4.53
N PRO A 166 -5.51 -13.55 -5.25
CA PRO A 166 -6.18 -14.68 -4.63
C PRO A 166 -5.25 -15.50 -3.74
N GLY A 167 -5.64 -15.68 -2.48
CA GLY A 167 -4.88 -16.45 -1.49
C GLY A 167 -3.85 -15.66 -0.67
N ILE A 168 -3.67 -14.36 -0.92
CA ILE A 168 -2.83 -13.50 -0.06
C ILE A 168 -3.31 -13.54 1.40
N GLU A 169 -2.38 -13.61 2.35
CA GLU A 169 -2.69 -13.50 3.78
C GLU A 169 -2.94 -12.02 4.12
N THR A 170 -4.02 -11.71 4.84
CA THR A 170 -4.31 -10.32 5.22
C THR A 170 -4.74 -10.17 6.66
N VAL A 171 -4.47 -8.99 7.23
CA VAL A 171 -4.86 -8.61 8.59
C VAL A 171 -5.50 -7.23 8.58
N ALA A 172 -6.76 -7.16 8.98
CA ALA A 172 -7.47 -5.89 9.14
C ALA A 172 -7.29 -5.39 10.58
N VAL A 173 -6.61 -4.26 10.75
CA VAL A 173 -6.36 -3.63 12.06
C VAL A 173 -7.30 -2.47 12.37
N LYS A 174 -8.08 -2.04 11.37
CA LYS A 174 -9.18 -1.10 11.51
C LYS A 174 -10.21 -1.30 10.40
N ARG A 175 -11.36 -0.64 10.55
CA ARG A 175 -12.39 -0.58 9.52
C ARG A 175 -12.96 0.84 9.41
N GLY A 176 -12.99 1.39 8.20
CA GLY A 176 -13.72 2.62 7.91
C GLY A 176 -15.23 2.47 8.13
N LEU A 177 -15.91 3.58 8.41
CA LEU A 177 -17.34 3.63 8.71
C LEU A 177 -18.17 4.30 7.61
N ARG A 178 -17.54 5.11 6.77
CA ARG A 178 -18.24 5.95 5.80
C ARG A 178 -18.52 5.18 4.50
N SER A 179 -19.78 5.18 4.06
CA SER A 179 -20.17 4.70 2.73
C SER A 179 -20.10 5.82 1.69
N GLY A 180 -20.05 5.46 0.40
CA GLY A 180 -19.94 6.38 -0.72
C GLY A 180 -18.50 6.55 -1.23
N ALA A 181 -18.33 6.51 -2.55
CA ALA A 181 -17.04 6.66 -3.23
C ALA A 181 -16.50 8.10 -3.23
N GLY A 182 -17.36 9.08 -2.92
CA GLY A 182 -16.99 10.50 -2.86
C GLY A 182 -16.62 11.10 -4.21
N GLU A 183 -17.14 10.60 -5.33
CA GLU A 183 -16.74 10.97 -6.71
C GLU A 183 -16.93 12.45 -7.07
N ASP A 184 -17.88 13.10 -6.41
CA ASP A 184 -18.22 14.52 -6.66
C ASP A 184 -17.43 15.49 -5.77
N LEU A 185 -16.55 14.97 -4.92
CA LEU A 185 -15.75 15.77 -4.00
C LEU A 185 -14.47 16.27 -4.67
N THR A 186 -14.08 17.50 -4.31
CA THR A 186 -12.74 18.01 -4.57
C THR A 186 -11.70 17.16 -3.81
N ALA A 187 -10.43 17.24 -4.22
CA ALA A 187 -9.35 16.52 -3.54
C ALA A 187 -9.24 16.88 -2.05
N GLU A 188 -9.38 18.17 -1.69
CA GLU A 188 -9.35 18.62 -0.29
C GLU A 188 -10.53 18.04 0.51
N ALA A 189 -11.75 18.12 -0.04
CA ALA A 189 -12.93 17.58 0.63
C ALA A 189 -12.85 16.07 0.77
N TYR A 190 -12.31 15.37 -0.23
CA TYR A 190 -12.09 13.93 -0.20
C TYR A 190 -11.06 13.52 0.85
N GLY A 191 -9.97 14.29 1.01
CA GLY A 191 -8.96 14.06 2.06
C GLY A 191 -9.52 14.13 3.48
N ARG A 192 -10.60 14.88 3.70
CA ARG A 192 -11.33 14.94 4.98
C ARG A 192 -12.56 14.02 5.04
N TYR A 193 -12.84 13.27 3.98
CA TYR A 193 -14.07 12.49 3.85
C TYR A 193 -14.00 11.18 4.65
N ASN A 194 -12.89 10.45 4.56
CA ASN A 194 -12.77 9.06 5.02
C ASN A 194 -12.05 8.91 6.38
N THR A 195 -12.35 9.76 7.37
CA THR A 195 -11.63 9.78 8.67
C THR A 195 -12.26 8.95 9.79
N ALA A 196 -13.53 8.54 9.65
CA ALA A 196 -14.21 7.77 10.69
C ALA A 196 -13.90 6.27 10.57
N ALA A 197 -13.28 5.68 11.59
CA ALA A 197 -12.96 4.26 11.66
C ALA A 197 -13.10 3.67 13.08
N ILE A 198 -13.25 2.34 13.15
CA ILE A 198 -13.08 1.56 14.38
C ILE A 198 -11.75 0.82 14.29
N HIS A 199 -10.90 1.02 15.28
CA HIS A 199 -9.54 0.49 15.33
C HIS A 199 -9.46 -0.64 16.35
N LEU A 200 -8.61 -1.63 16.08
CA LEU A 200 -8.09 -2.49 17.13
C LEU A 200 -7.19 -1.66 18.07
N ALA A 201 -7.06 -2.11 19.32
CA ALA A 201 -6.01 -1.59 20.19
C ALA A 201 -4.62 -1.90 19.57
N PRO A 202 -3.62 -1.01 19.67
CA PRO A 202 -2.32 -1.22 19.02
C PRO A 202 -1.64 -2.55 19.38
N GLU A 203 -1.74 -3.00 20.64
CA GLU A 203 -1.20 -4.30 21.05
C GLU A 203 -1.91 -5.46 20.34
N LYS A 204 -3.24 -5.39 20.24
CA LYS A 204 -4.02 -6.40 19.52
C LYS A 204 -3.73 -6.41 18.02
N ALA A 205 -3.59 -5.23 17.41
CA ALA A 205 -3.17 -5.12 16.00
C ALA A 205 -1.83 -5.83 15.76
N ARG A 206 -0.85 -5.61 16.64
CA ARG A 206 0.46 -6.25 16.57
C ARG A 206 0.39 -7.77 16.74
N GLU A 207 -0.41 -8.29 17.67
CA GLU A 207 -0.63 -9.73 17.82
C GLU A 207 -1.15 -10.37 16.53
N GLU A 208 -2.18 -9.78 15.93
CA GLU A 208 -2.80 -10.28 14.71
C GLU A 208 -1.85 -10.20 13.50
N ILE A 209 -1.12 -9.07 13.36
CA ILE A 209 -0.11 -8.90 12.31
C ILE A 209 0.99 -9.94 12.44
N ARG A 210 1.51 -10.17 13.64
CA ARG A 210 2.55 -11.17 13.89
C ARG A 210 2.07 -12.57 13.50
N ALA A 211 0.85 -12.93 13.89
CA ALA A 211 0.27 -14.24 13.57
C ALA A 211 0.03 -14.40 12.07
N GLY A 212 -0.48 -13.37 11.39
CA GLY A 212 -0.67 -13.37 9.93
C GLY A 212 0.65 -13.46 9.17
N ALA A 213 1.64 -12.66 9.54
CA ALA A 213 2.97 -12.69 8.94
C ALA A 213 3.64 -14.07 9.06
N PHE A 214 3.51 -14.71 10.22
CA PHE A 214 3.96 -16.09 10.43
C PHE A 214 3.27 -17.07 9.46
N ARG A 215 1.93 -17.04 9.38
CA ARG A 215 1.15 -17.91 8.48
C ARG A 215 1.52 -17.70 7.01
N ALA A 216 1.70 -16.45 6.59
CA ALA A 216 2.07 -16.13 5.21
C ALA A 216 3.36 -16.81 4.80
N VAL A 217 4.40 -16.73 5.64
CA VAL A 217 5.71 -17.36 5.37
C VAL A 217 5.63 -18.87 5.41
N GLN A 218 4.93 -19.46 6.40
CA GLN A 218 4.76 -20.91 6.47
C GLN A 218 4.08 -21.46 5.21
N ARG A 219 2.93 -20.88 4.83
CA ARG A 219 2.19 -21.25 3.62
C ARG A 219 3.05 -21.10 2.37
N PHE A 220 3.81 -20.01 2.26
CA PHE A 220 4.64 -19.75 1.09
C PHE A 220 5.78 -20.78 0.94
N ARG A 221 6.37 -21.21 2.07
CA ARG A 221 7.41 -22.24 2.10
C ARG A 221 6.87 -23.63 1.74
N GLU A 222 5.62 -23.92 2.12
CA GLU A 222 4.94 -25.16 1.73
C GLU A 222 4.59 -25.16 0.23
N ALA A 223 4.02 -24.07 -0.26
CA ALA A 223 3.67 -23.89 -1.67
C ALA A 223 3.70 -22.40 -2.05
N PRO A 224 4.60 -21.97 -2.96
CA PRO A 224 4.62 -20.59 -3.44
C PRO A 224 3.27 -20.15 -4.02
N PHE A 225 2.80 -18.96 -3.63
CA PHE A 225 1.55 -18.35 -4.06
C PHE A 225 1.74 -16.84 -4.23
N GLY A 226 0.72 -16.14 -4.75
CA GLY A 226 0.68 -14.68 -4.74
C GLY A 226 1.36 -13.98 -5.90
N LEU A 227 1.90 -14.72 -6.88
CA LEU A 227 2.43 -14.13 -8.10
C LEU A 227 1.26 -13.72 -9.02
N ARG A 228 1.11 -12.42 -9.25
CA ARG A 228 0.03 -11.85 -10.06
C ARG A 228 0.60 -11.07 -11.24
N THR A 229 0.61 -11.69 -12.41
CA THR A 229 1.13 -11.09 -13.65
C THR A 229 0.01 -10.54 -14.54
N LEU A 230 0.37 -9.60 -15.42
CA LEU A 230 -0.47 -9.13 -16.52
C LEU A 230 0.20 -9.48 -17.86
N LYS A 231 -0.60 -9.53 -18.92
CA LYS A 231 -0.08 -9.72 -20.29
C LYS A 231 0.06 -8.37 -20.99
N PRO A 232 1.18 -8.12 -21.70
CA PRO A 232 1.29 -6.96 -22.57
C PRO A 232 0.35 -7.06 -23.79
N PRO A 233 0.08 -5.94 -24.49
CA PRO A 233 0.54 -4.59 -24.16
C PRO A 233 -0.10 -4.08 -22.86
N PHE A 234 0.62 -3.22 -22.15
CA PHE A 234 0.12 -2.63 -20.91
C PHE A 234 -0.49 -1.27 -21.20
N GLU A 235 -1.64 -0.99 -20.61
CA GLU A 235 -2.32 0.30 -20.62
C GLU A 235 -2.54 0.76 -19.18
N ARG A 236 -2.12 1.98 -18.87
CA ARG A 236 -2.42 2.68 -17.62
C ARG A 236 -3.44 3.76 -17.91
N VAL A 237 -4.55 3.74 -17.17
CA VAL A 237 -5.58 4.79 -17.24
C VAL A 237 -5.74 5.41 -15.86
N ALA A 238 -5.54 6.71 -15.75
CA ALA A 238 -5.79 7.47 -14.52
C ALA A 238 -6.90 8.49 -14.75
N ILE A 239 -7.85 8.54 -13.82
CA ILE A 239 -8.93 9.52 -13.80
C ILE A 239 -8.72 10.40 -12.57
N PHE A 240 -8.67 11.71 -12.78
CA PHE A 240 -8.45 12.70 -11.72
C PHE A 240 -9.71 13.53 -11.47
N ARG A 241 -9.88 13.91 -10.21
CA ARG A 241 -10.91 14.85 -9.74
C ARG A 241 -10.68 16.22 -10.39
N GLY A 242 -11.79 16.92 -10.67
CA GLY A 242 -11.73 18.35 -10.98
C GLY A 242 -11.27 19.16 -9.77
N GLN A 243 -10.57 20.27 -10.02
CA GLN A 243 -10.13 21.22 -9.00
C GLN A 243 -10.52 22.65 -9.38
N ASP A 244 -11.01 23.43 -8.42
CA ASP A 244 -11.28 24.87 -8.58
C ASP A 244 -12.10 25.24 -9.83
N GLY A 245 -13.13 24.44 -10.14
CA GLY A 245 -14.00 24.64 -11.30
C GLY A 245 -13.47 24.04 -12.61
N ALA A 246 -12.25 23.48 -12.62
CA ALA A 246 -11.75 22.70 -13.75
C ALA A 246 -12.45 21.33 -13.82
N PRO A 247 -12.67 20.78 -15.03
CA PRO A 247 -13.32 19.50 -15.21
C PRO A 247 -12.45 18.34 -14.70
N LYS A 248 -13.07 17.17 -14.53
CA LYS A 248 -12.34 15.90 -14.36
C LYS A 248 -11.38 15.71 -15.53
N THR A 249 -10.24 15.08 -15.29
CA THR A 249 -9.28 14.77 -16.36
C THR A 249 -8.96 13.28 -16.42
N ILE A 250 -8.51 12.83 -17.57
CA ILE A 250 -8.13 11.45 -17.84
C ILE A 250 -6.78 11.39 -18.56
N SER A 251 -5.93 10.47 -18.13
CA SER A 251 -4.63 10.18 -18.72
C SER A 251 -4.61 8.73 -19.19
N ARG A 252 -4.01 8.47 -20.35
CA ARG A 252 -3.89 7.13 -20.93
C ARG A 252 -2.48 6.96 -21.50
N GLU A 253 -1.75 6.03 -20.94
CA GLU A 253 -0.40 5.68 -21.39
C GLU A 253 -0.34 4.19 -21.70
N THR A 254 0.50 3.82 -22.67
CA THR A 254 0.71 2.42 -23.01
C THR A 254 2.20 2.10 -23.10
N HIS A 255 2.55 0.86 -22.78
CA HIS A 255 3.90 0.36 -22.99
C HIS A 255 3.83 -1.09 -23.52
N PRO A 256 4.62 -1.43 -24.55
CA PRO A 256 4.43 -2.68 -25.27
C PRO A 256 4.86 -3.93 -24.49
N THR A 257 5.76 -3.82 -23.51
CA THR A 257 6.40 -5.01 -22.90
C THR A 257 6.80 -4.88 -21.42
N ASP A 258 7.03 -3.66 -20.94
CA ASP A 258 7.50 -3.37 -19.59
C ASP A 258 6.49 -2.54 -18.78
N LEU A 259 5.96 -3.12 -17.70
CA LEU A 259 4.98 -2.46 -16.83
C LEU A 259 5.64 -1.46 -15.86
N CYS A 260 6.86 -1.70 -15.40
CA CYS A 260 7.60 -0.74 -14.57
C CYS A 260 7.92 0.52 -15.39
N ALA A 261 8.33 0.35 -16.65
CA ALA A 261 8.49 1.48 -17.56
C ALA A 261 7.18 2.27 -17.75
N LEU A 262 6.04 1.58 -17.93
CA LEU A 262 4.72 2.23 -17.99
C LEU A 262 4.41 3.02 -16.72
N MET A 263 4.67 2.44 -15.54
CA MET A 263 4.37 3.08 -14.27
C MET A 263 5.22 4.34 -14.03
N ASN A 264 6.42 4.40 -14.60
CA ASN A 264 7.29 5.57 -14.55
C ASN A 264 7.00 6.63 -15.63
N MET A 265 6.09 6.37 -16.58
CA MET A 265 5.73 7.37 -17.59
C MET A 265 5.02 8.58 -16.94
N PRO A 266 5.29 9.81 -17.41
CA PRO A 266 4.53 10.97 -16.95
C PRO A 266 3.06 10.86 -17.35
N PHE A 267 2.17 11.44 -16.54
CA PHE A 267 0.76 11.59 -16.90
C PHE A 267 0.59 12.76 -17.88
N ASN A 268 -0.29 12.59 -18.86
CA ASN A 268 -0.75 13.62 -19.79
C ASN A 268 -2.27 13.83 -19.67
N PRO A 269 -2.77 14.38 -18.54
CA PRO A 269 -4.20 14.50 -18.27
C PRO A 269 -4.90 15.42 -19.27
N GLN A 270 -6.00 14.93 -19.86
CA GLN A 270 -6.89 15.67 -20.75
C GLN A 270 -8.27 15.80 -20.13
N PRO A 271 -9.03 16.90 -20.36
CA PRO A 271 -10.41 17.00 -19.89
C PRO A 271 -11.26 15.79 -20.32
N VAL A 272 -12.10 15.30 -19.39
CA VAL A 272 -13.13 14.30 -19.71
C VAL A 272 -14.28 15.02 -20.40
N ASN A 273 -14.53 14.71 -21.67
CA ASN A 273 -15.68 15.19 -22.44
C ASN A 273 -16.98 14.54 -21.97
#